data_AF-A0A699Z280-F1
#
_entry.id   AF-A0A699Z280-F1
#
_cell.length_a   1.000
_cell.length_b   1.000
_cell.length_c   1.000
_cell.angle_alpha   90.00
_cell.angle_beta   90.00
_cell.angle_gamma   90.00
#
_symmetry.space_group_name_H-M   'P 1'
#
loop_
_entity.id
_entity.type
_entity.pdbx_description
1 polymer ?
#
loop_
_entity_poly.entity_id
_entity_poly.type
_entity_poly.pdbx_seq_one_letter_code
_entity_poly.pdbx_strand_id
1 'polypeptide(L)'
;VEAMAMGLPVIATNASGVTAYLDAQVGYPVPFTLVPVPEGSRWAEPDVTSLQVLMGTVVDNPAEAQRRGQAARQRMLHRYSPAVVAGQLWAQFQRINAQLDRGRSP
;
A
#
# COMPACT_ATOMS: atom_id res chain seq x y z
N VAL A 1 4.65 -2.87 5.24
CA VAL A 1 5.20 -1.54 4.87
C VAL A 1 6.71 -1.43 5.14
N GLU A 2 7.20 -2.17 6.12
CA GLU A 2 8.56 -2.30 6.60
C GLU A 2 9.52 -2.75 5.49
N ALA A 3 9.18 -3.82 4.76
CA ALA A 3 9.99 -4.31 3.63
C ALA A 3 10.15 -3.25 2.53
N MET A 4 9.06 -2.53 2.20
CA MET A 4 9.11 -1.40 1.26
C MET A 4 10.02 -0.28 1.79
N ALA A 5 9.91 0.06 3.07
CA ALA A 5 10.74 1.08 3.69
C ALA A 5 12.24 0.68 3.71
N MET A 6 12.55 -0.61 3.84
CA MET A 6 13.91 -1.15 3.74
C MET A 6 14.44 -1.23 2.30
N GLY A 7 13.60 -0.97 1.30
CA GLY A 7 13.99 -1.05 -0.11
C GLY A 7 14.05 -2.48 -0.66
N LEU A 8 13.37 -3.43 -0.02
CA LEU A 8 13.28 -4.81 -0.47
C LEU A 8 12.15 -4.96 -1.51
N PRO A 9 12.28 -5.89 -2.48
CA PRO A 9 11.18 -6.25 -3.36
C PRO A 9 10.02 -6.85 -2.55
N VAL A 10 8.79 -6.44 -2.86
CA VAL A 10 7.59 -6.88 -2.14
C VAL A 10 6.56 -7.47 -3.09
N ILE A 11 6.16 -8.70 -2.79
CA ILE A 11 5.03 -9.41 -3.39
C ILE A 11 3.92 -9.48 -2.33
N ALA A 12 2.71 -9.04 -2.64
CA ALA A 12 1.56 -9.13 -1.73
C ALA A 12 0.25 -9.13 -2.49
N THR A 13 -0.80 -9.74 -1.91
CA THR A 13 -2.16 -9.70 -2.43
C THR A 13 -2.63 -8.26 -2.60
N ASN A 14 -3.14 -7.94 -3.78
CA ASN A 14 -3.52 -6.58 -4.16
C ASN A 14 -4.86 -6.12 -3.57
N ALA A 15 -5.05 -6.27 -2.25
CA ALA A 15 -6.35 -6.05 -1.60
C ALA A 15 -6.25 -5.11 -0.39
N SER A 16 -7.37 -4.45 -0.08
CA SER A 16 -7.53 -3.61 1.12
C SER A 16 -6.42 -2.55 1.24
N GLY A 17 -5.94 -2.29 2.46
CA GLY A 17 -4.92 -1.28 2.76
C GLY A 17 -3.60 -1.45 1.98
N VAL A 18 -3.29 -2.65 1.48
CA VAL A 18 -2.08 -2.87 0.65
C VAL A 18 -2.12 -2.03 -0.63
N THR A 19 -3.31 -1.87 -1.22
CA THR A 19 -3.52 -1.08 -2.44
C THR A 19 -3.23 0.41 -2.26
N ALA A 20 -3.23 0.90 -1.00
CA ALA A 20 -2.92 2.29 -0.70
C ALA A 20 -1.47 2.65 -1.02
N TYR A 21 -0.55 1.69 -1.03
CA TYR A 21 0.89 1.95 -1.19
C TYR A 21 1.61 1.05 -2.19
N LEU A 22 1.13 -0.17 -2.41
CA LEU A 22 1.74 -1.14 -3.34
C LEU A 22 1.01 -1.13 -4.69
N ASP A 23 1.76 -0.96 -5.77
CA ASP A 23 1.29 -1.15 -7.14
C ASP A 23 2.41 -1.75 -8.01
N ALA A 24 2.14 -1.95 -9.30
CA ALA A 24 3.09 -2.52 -10.24
C ALA A 24 4.35 -1.67 -10.49
N GLN A 25 4.35 -0.38 -10.13
CA GLN A 25 5.52 0.51 -10.30
C GLN A 25 6.56 0.28 -9.20
N VAL A 26 6.11 -0.08 -7.99
CA VAL A 26 6.96 -0.21 -6.79
C VAL A 26 6.97 -1.62 -6.19
N GLY A 27 6.29 -2.57 -6.80
CA GLY A 27 6.27 -3.95 -6.31
C GLY A 27 5.59 -4.91 -7.27
N TYR A 28 5.06 -5.98 -6.69
CA TYR A 28 4.50 -7.13 -7.41
C TYR A 28 3.13 -7.49 -6.81
N PRO A 29 2.07 -6.77 -7.19
CA PRO A 29 0.73 -7.03 -6.69
C PRO A 29 0.20 -8.37 -7.21
N VAL A 30 -0.16 -9.29 -6.32
CA VAL A 30 -0.77 -10.57 -6.67
C VAL A 30 -2.27 -10.33 -6.92
N PRO A 31 -2.81 -10.71 -8.09
CA PRO A 31 -4.25 -10.64 -8.34
C PRO A 31 -4.99 -11.61 -7.41
N PHE A 32 -6.28 -11.36 -7.21
CA PHE A 32 -7.09 -12.14 -6.28
C PHE A 32 -8.53 -12.24 -6.78
N THR A 33 -9.25 -13.20 -6.23
CA THR A 33 -10.71 -13.30 -6.35
C THR A 33 -11.35 -13.09 -4.98
N LEU A 34 -12.56 -12.54 -4.95
CA LEU A 34 -13.29 -12.38 -3.69
C LEU A 34 -14.12 -13.64 -3.42
N VAL A 35 -13.81 -14.31 -2.32
CA VAL A 35 -14.55 -15.49 -1.86
C VAL A 35 -15.35 -15.14 -0.59
N PRO A 36 -16.55 -15.69 -0.41
CA PRO A 36 -17.34 -15.45 0.79
C PRO A 36 -16.65 -16.07 2.02
N VAL A 37 -16.73 -15.38 3.16
CA VAL A 37 -16.37 -15.91 4.48
C VAL A 37 -17.59 -15.79 5.42
N PRO A 38 -17.60 -16.48 6.57
CA PRO A 38 -18.66 -16.30 7.57
C PRO A 38 -18.89 -14.81 7.90
N GLU A 39 -20.10 -14.49 8.38
CA GLU A 39 -20.47 -13.12 8.79
C GLU A 39 -20.60 -12.11 7.64
N GLY A 40 -20.80 -12.59 6.39
CA GLY A 40 -21.11 -11.74 5.23
C GLY A 40 -19.93 -10.95 4.67
N SER A 41 -18.73 -11.17 5.21
CA SER A 41 -17.50 -10.59 4.70
C SER A 41 -16.98 -11.34 3.47
N ARG A 42 -16.02 -10.74 2.77
CA ARG A 42 -15.32 -11.38 1.64
C ARG A 42 -13.82 -11.40 1.87
N TRP A 43 -13.20 -12.51 1.55
CA TRP A 43 -11.75 -12.71 1.60
C TRP A 43 -11.14 -12.55 0.22
N ALA A 44 -9.96 -11.94 0.15
CA ALA A 44 -9.19 -11.78 -1.07
C ALA A 44 -8.31 -13.02 -1.27
N GLU A 45 -8.85 -14.04 -1.94
CA GLU A 45 -8.15 -15.28 -2.26
C GLU A 45 -7.12 -15.03 -3.36
N PRO A 46 -5.81 -15.11 -3.07
CA PRO A 46 -4.77 -14.79 -4.04
C PRO A 46 -4.70 -15.84 -5.16
N ASP A 47 -4.42 -15.40 -6.37
CA ASP A 47 -4.16 -16.30 -7.49
C ASP A 47 -2.77 -16.95 -7.33
N VAL A 48 -2.77 -18.24 -6.99
CA VAL A 48 -1.54 -19.01 -6.70
C VAL A 48 -0.62 -19.10 -7.91
N THR A 49 -1.18 -19.26 -9.11
CA THR A 49 -0.40 -19.35 -10.36
C THR A 49 0.36 -18.05 -10.61
N SER A 50 -0.31 -16.92 -10.43
CA SER A 50 0.27 -15.58 -10.58
C SER A 50 1.33 -15.33 -9.52
N LEU A 51 1.10 -15.76 -8.27
CA LEU A 51 2.10 -15.69 -7.22
C LEU A 51 3.39 -16.43 -7.61
N GLN A 52 3.28 -17.67 -8.12
CA GLN A 52 4.44 -18.45 -8.56
C GLN A 52 5.22 -17.75 -9.67
N VAL A 53 4.53 -17.20 -10.67
CA VAL A 53 5.15 -16.43 -11.76
C VAL A 53 5.88 -15.19 -11.23
N LEU A 54 5.26 -14.46 -10.29
CA LEU A 54 5.88 -13.27 -9.69
C LEU A 54 7.11 -13.62 -8.86
N MET A 55 7.07 -14.72 -8.10
CA MET A 55 8.23 -15.21 -7.35
C MET A 55 9.38 -15.57 -8.29
N GLY A 56 9.12 -16.30 -9.37
CA GLY A 56 10.12 -16.59 -10.41
C GLY A 56 10.69 -15.33 -11.03
N THR A 57 9.84 -14.38 -11.41
CA THR A 57 10.24 -13.08 -11.99
C THR A 57 11.22 -12.33 -11.09
N VAL A 58 10.99 -12.32 -9.77
CA VAL A 58 11.88 -11.65 -8.80
C VAL A 58 13.24 -12.32 -8.72
N VAL A 59 13.29 -13.67 -8.74
CA VAL A 59 14.53 -14.44 -8.71
C VAL A 59 15.33 -14.29 -10.01
N ASP A 60 14.64 -14.36 -11.14
CA ASP A 60 15.26 -14.31 -12.47
C ASP A 60 15.74 -12.90 -12.86
N ASN A 61 15.18 -11.85 -12.25
CA ASN A 61 15.49 -10.45 -12.56
C ASN A 61 15.87 -9.63 -11.31
N PRO A 62 17.00 -9.94 -10.65
CA PRO A 62 17.39 -9.31 -9.39
C PRO A 62 17.60 -7.80 -9.51
N ALA A 63 18.08 -7.31 -10.65
CA ALA A 63 18.27 -5.88 -10.90
C ALA A 63 16.93 -5.12 -10.92
N GLU A 64 15.92 -5.68 -11.58
CA GLU A 64 14.58 -5.09 -11.63
C GLU A 64 13.90 -5.16 -10.25
N ALA A 65 14.07 -6.28 -9.53
CA ALA A 65 13.58 -6.43 -8.17
C ALA A 65 14.18 -5.38 -7.22
N GLN A 66 15.49 -5.15 -7.30
CA GLN A 66 16.17 -4.09 -6.55
C GLN A 66 15.67 -2.70 -6.95
N ARG A 67 15.48 -2.43 -8.26
CA ARG A 67 14.96 -1.15 -8.76
C ARG A 67 13.56 -0.86 -8.20
N ARG A 68 12.65 -1.84 -8.21
CA ARG A 68 11.31 -1.70 -7.62
C ARG A 68 11.35 -1.53 -6.11
N GLY A 69 12.21 -2.29 -5.42
CA GLY A 69 12.44 -2.12 -3.98
C GLY A 69 12.89 -0.70 -3.62
N GLN A 70 13.86 -0.15 -4.34
CA GLN A 70 14.29 1.24 -4.17
C GLN A 70 13.16 2.24 -4.42
N ALA A 71 12.36 2.04 -5.48
CA ALA A 71 11.19 2.88 -5.76
C ALA A 71 10.13 2.79 -4.64
N ALA A 72 9.92 1.60 -4.06
CA ALA A 72 9.07 1.40 -2.90
C ALA A 72 9.58 2.18 -1.68
N ARG A 73 10.89 2.17 -1.41
CA ARG A 73 11.49 2.95 -0.33
C ARG A 73 11.24 4.45 -0.52
N GLN A 74 11.47 4.96 -1.73
CA GLN A 74 11.19 6.38 -2.02
C GLN A 74 9.71 6.71 -1.77
N ARG A 75 8.79 5.85 -2.22
CA ARG A 75 7.36 6.03 -1.95
C ARG A 75 7.05 6.06 -0.45
N MET A 76 7.62 5.15 0.33
CA MET A 76 7.42 5.13 1.79
C MET A 76 7.93 6.41 2.44
N LEU A 77 9.14 6.86 2.12
CA LEU A 77 9.73 8.07 2.70
C LEU A 77 8.90 9.33 2.37
N HIS A 78 8.48 9.47 1.11
CA HIS A 78 7.80 10.68 0.63
C HIS A 78 6.31 10.74 0.96
N ARG A 79 5.64 9.61 1.14
CA ARG A 79 4.17 9.58 1.28
C ARG A 79 3.65 8.97 2.57
N TYR A 80 4.44 8.08 3.21
CA TYR A 80 3.96 7.26 4.32
C TYR A 80 4.91 7.26 5.54
N SER A 81 5.91 8.14 5.57
CA SER A 81 6.72 8.34 6.76
C SER A 81 5.86 8.96 7.88
N PRO A 82 6.18 8.72 9.17
CA PRO A 82 5.40 9.25 10.29
C PRO A 82 5.17 10.75 10.21
N ALA A 83 6.20 11.52 9.83
CA ALA A 83 6.11 12.97 9.68
C ALA A 83 5.12 13.39 8.57
N VAL A 84 5.14 12.70 7.43
CA VAL A 84 4.23 12.99 6.31
C VAL A 84 2.79 12.68 6.70
N VAL A 85 2.53 11.52 7.30
CA VAL A 85 1.18 11.12 7.74
C VAL A 85 0.66 12.05 8.85
N ALA A 86 1.51 12.39 9.83
CA ALA A 86 1.14 13.33 10.89
C ALA A 86 0.75 14.71 10.32
N GLY A 87 1.50 15.22 9.33
CA GLY A 87 1.16 16.46 8.64
C GLY A 87 -0.19 16.40 7.93
N GLN A 88 -0.51 15.28 7.28
CA GLN A 88 -1.82 15.07 6.64
C GLN A 88 -2.96 15.06 7.66
N LEU A 89 -2.79 14.33 8.77
CA LEU A 89 -3.77 14.29 9.84
C LEU A 89 -3.99 15.67 10.45
N TRP A 90 -2.91 16.41 10.74
CA TRP A 90 -2.98 17.76 11.27
C TRP A 90 -3.74 18.72 10.36
N ALA A 91 -3.49 18.66 9.05
CA ALA A 91 -4.23 19.46 8.08
C ALA A 91 -5.73 19.13 8.09
N GLN A 92 -6.11 17.86 8.27
CA GLN A 92 -7.52 17.48 8.41
C GLN A 92 -8.13 17.98 9.72
N PHE A 93 -7.41 17.90 10.84
CA PHE A 93 -7.87 18.47 12.11
C PHE A 93 -8.13 19.97 11.99
N GLN A 94 -7.18 20.73 11.43
CA GLN A 94 -7.31 22.16 11.17
C GLN A 94 -8.53 22.47 10.29
N ARG A 95 -8.74 21.70 9.21
CA ARG A 95 -9.89 21.86 8.31
C ARG A 95 -11.22 21.66 9.03
N ILE A 96 -11.33 20.61 9.85
CA ILE A 96 -12.55 20.32 10.61
C ILE A 96 -12.80 21.41 11.66
N ASN A 97 -11.76 21.83 12.39
CA ASN A 97 -11.89 22.88 13.41
C ASN A 97 -12.42 24.18 12.79
N ALA A 98 -11.86 24.60 11.65
CA ALA A 98 -12.32 25.78 10.93
C ALA A 98 -13.76 25.67 10.38
N GLN A 99 -14.27 24.45 10.14
CA GLN A 99 -15.67 24.24 9.76
C GLN A 99 -16.61 24.39 10.97
N LEU A 100 -16.19 23.85 12.13
CA LEU A 100 -16.96 23.96 13.37
C LEU A 100 -17.06 25.40 13.86
N ASP A 101 -15.97 26.17 13.76
CA ASP A 101 -15.97 27.59 14.17
C ASP A 101 -16.91 28.44 13.29
N ARG A 102 -17.01 28.12 11.99
CA ARG A 102 -17.94 28.77 11.06
C ARG A 102 -19.40 28.38 11.30
N GLY A 103 -19.67 27.13 11.69
CA GLY A 103 -21.02 26.66 12.02
C GLY A 103 -21.52 27.07 13.41
N ARG A 104 -20.63 27.62 14.26
CA ARG A 104 -20.94 28.15 15.60
C ARG A 104 -21.11 29.67 15.66
N SER A 105 -20.99 30.37 14.53
CA SER A 105 -21.30 31.81 14.49
C SER A 105 -22.83 31.99 14.62
N PRO A 106 -23.30 32.89 15.51
CA PRO A 106 -24.72 33.07 15.83
C PRO A 106 -25.55 33.61 14.65
#